data_AF-A0A2I2YQD8-F1
#
_entry.id   AF-A0A2I2YQD8-F1
#
_cell.length_a   1.000
_cell.length_b   1.000
_cell.length_c   1.000
_cell.angle_alpha   90.00
_cell.angle_beta   90.00
_cell.angle_gamma   90.00
#
_symmetry.space_group_name_H-M   'P 1'
#
loop_
_entity.id
_entity.type
_entity.pdbx_description
1 polymer ?
#
loop_
_entity_poly.entity_id
_entity_poly.type
_entity_poly.pdbx_seq_one_letter_code
_entity_poly.pdbx_strand_id
1 'polypeptide(L)'
;MASELCKTISVARLEKHKNLFLNYRNLHHFPLELLKDEGLQYLERLYMKRNSLTSLPENLAQKLPNLVELKTTVSFVAYCCSTQCLQTFDLLS
;
A
#
# COMPACT_ATOMS: atom_id res chain seq x y z
N MET A 1 14.82 -0.01 -12.84
CA MET A 1 13.96 0.64 -11.81
C MET A 1 13.19 -0.37 -10.95
N ALA A 2 12.62 -1.45 -11.50
CA ALA A 2 11.92 -2.47 -10.70
C ALA A 2 12.78 -3.15 -9.61
N SER A 3 14.10 -3.31 -9.85
CA SER A 3 14.99 -3.96 -8.88
C SER A 3 15.17 -3.17 -7.58
N GLU A 4 15.21 -1.83 -7.63
CA GLU A 4 15.40 -0.98 -6.44
C GLU A 4 14.16 -0.95 -5.55
N LEU A 5 12.97 -0.99 -6.16
CA LEU A 5 11.71 -1.11 -5.43
C LEU A 5 11.61 -2.46 -4.72
N CYS A 6 11.89 -3.56 -5.42
CA CYS A 6 11.91 -4.90 -4.83
C CYS A 6 12.90 -5.02 -3.67
N LYS A 7 14.09 -4.41 -3.78
CA LYS A 7 15.07 -4.36 -2.69
C LYS A 7 14.52 -3.60 -1.49
N THR A 8 13.96 -2.41 -1.70
CA THR A 8 13.37 -1.59 -0.64
C THR A 8 12.27 -2.35 0.10
N ILE A 9 11.38 -3.03 -0.63
CA ILE A 9 10.30 -3.85 -0.06
C ILE A 9 10.87 -5.05 0.71
N SER A 10 11.89 -5.70 0.17
CA SER A 10 12.55 -6.83 0.84
C SER A 10 13.19 -6.42 2.15
N VAL A 11 13.90 -5.28 2.18
CA VAL A 11 14.50 -4.71 3.40
C VAL A 11 13.41 -4.37 4.42
N ALA A 12 12.36 -3.67 4.00
CA ALA A 12 11.25 -3.32 4.88
C ALA A 12 10.58 -4.54 5.52
N ARG A 13 10.49 -5.65 4.77
CA ARG A 13 9.96 -6.92 5.25
C ARG A 13 10.89 -7.59 6.25
N LEU A 14 12.17 -7.73 5.91
CA LEU A 14 13.17 -8.36 6.77
C LEU A 14 13.37 -7.60 8.08
N GLU A 15 13.39 -6.27 8.01
CA GLU A 15 13.59 -5.39 9.17
C GLU A 15 12.29 -5.03 9.90
N LYS A 16 11.15 -5.59 9.47
CA LYS A 16 9.83 -5.39 10.10
C LYS A 16 9.48 -3.90 10.26
N HIS A 17 9.68 -3.13 9.20
CA HIS A 17 9.41 -1.69 9.22
C HIS A 17 7.93 -1.41 9.46
N LYS A 18 7.67 -0.52 10.43
CA LYS A 18 6.34 0.03 10.69
C LYS A 18 5.93 1.11 9.72
N ASN A 19 6.89 1.81 9.13
CA ASN A 19 6.64 2.93 8.23
C ASN A 19 7.41 2.72 6.92
N LEU A 20 6.74 2.82 5.78
CA LEU A 20 7.36 2.67 4.46
C LEU A 20 7.07 3.90 3.58
N PHE A 21 8.14 4.45 3.00
CA PHE A 21 8.09 5.65 2.18
C PHE A 21 8.44 5.33 0.72
N LEU A 22 7.45 5.34 -0.16
CA LEU A 22 7.57 5.16 -1.60
C LEU A 22 7.12 6.42 -2.36
N ASN A 23 7.21 7.59 -1.73
CA ASN A 23 6.86 8.86 -2.35
C ASN A 23 7.80 9.18 -3.53
N TYR A 24 7.33 9.90 -4.54
CA TYR A 24 8.14 10.40 -5.66
C TYR A 24 8.86 9.32 -6.49
N ARG A 25 8.21 8.18 -6.73
CA ARG A 25 8.81 7.03 -7.43
C ARG A 25 8.26 6.82 -8.85
N ASN A 26 7.43 7.73 -9.35
CA ASN A 26 6.75 7.63 -10.65
C ASN A 26 6.01 6.28 -10.82
N LEU A 27 5.43 5.76 -9.74
CA LEU A 27 4.69 4.50 -9.80
C LEU A 27 3.35 4.73 -10.50
N HIS A 28 3.10 4.02 -11.60
CA HIS A 28 1.81 4.02 -12.30
C HIS A 28 0.83 2.99 -11.72
N HIS A 29 1.35 1.94 -11.11
CA HIS A 29 0.57 0.86 -10.50
C HIS A 29 1.05 0.61 -9.07
N PHE A 30 0.13 0.13 -8.23
CA PHE A 30 0.47 -0.31 -6.89
C PHE A 30 1.45 -1.49 -6.99
N PRO A 31 2.59 -1.47 -6.26
CA PRO A 31 3.54 -2.56 -6.33
C PRO A 31 3.01 -3.78 -5.58
N LEU A 32 2.54 -4.77 -6.34
CA LEU A 32 1.96 -6.00 -5.81
C LEU A 32 2.96 -6.82 -4.98
N GLU A 33 4.26 -6.57 -5.15
CA GLU A 33 5.33 -7.09 -4.29
C GLU A 33 5.11 -6.76 -2.81
N LEU A 34 4.45 -5.64 -2.46
CA LEU A 34 4.08 -5.32 -1.07
C LEU A 34 3.08 -6.32 -0.49
N LEU A 35 2.31 -7.01 -1.34
CA LEU A 35 1.23 -7.93 -0.97
C LEU A 35 1.59 -9.40 -1.22
N LYS A 36 2.77 -9.68 -1.79
CA LYS A 36 3.25 -11.05 -2.01
C LYS A 36 3.51 -11.76 -0.68
N ASP A 37 3.40 -13.07 -0.70
CA ASP A 37 3.57 -13.95 0.45
C ASP A 37 2.67 -13.51 1.62
N GLU A 38 3.27 -13.39 2.81
CA GLU A 38 2.66 -12.92 4.04
C GLU A 38 2.42 -11.39 4.09
N GLY A 39 2.81 -10.65 3.04
CA GLY A 39 2.74 -9.20 3.02
C GLY A 39 3.67 -8.53 4.05
N LEU A 40 3.57 -7.22 4.18
CA LEU A 40 4.28 -6.46 5.22
C LEU A 40 3.45 -6.41 6.50
N GLN A 41 3.39 -7.53 7.22
CA GLN A 41 2.53 -7.66 8.42
C GLN A 41 2.80 -6.61 9.50
N TYR A 42 4.03 -6.09 9.63
CA TYR A 42 4.37 -5.10 10.65
C TYR A 42 4.14 -3.65 10.20
N LEU A 43 3.74 -3.44 8.94
CA LEU A 43 3.58 -2.12 8.38
C LEU A 43 2.32 -1.45 8.91
N GLU A 44 2.51 -0.33 9.58
CA GLU A 44 1.45 0.51 10.12
C GLU A 44 1.16 1.70 9.21
N ARG A 45 2.16 2.25 8.53
CA ARG A 45 2.01 3.45 7.69
C ARG A 45 2.70 3.32 6.34
N LEU A 46 1.95 3.57 5.27
CA LEU A 46 2.43 3.52 3.89
C LEU A 46 2.23 4.87 3.20
N TYR A 47 3.34 5.48 2.77
CA TYR A 47 3.34 6.77 2.08
C TYR A 47 3.75 6.62 0.61
N MET A 48 2.84 6.94 -0.30
CA MET A 48 3.01 6.85 -1.76
C MET A 48 2.58 8.13 -2.48
N LYS A 49 2.67 9.29 -1.82
CA LYS A 49 2.35 10.59 -2.43
C LYS A 49 3.28 10.90 -3.60
N ARG A 50 2.78 11.72 -4.53
CA ARG A 50 3.50 12.11 -5.76
C ARG A 50 3.95 10.91 -6.59
N ASN A 51 3.04 9.94 -6.73
CA ASN A 51 3.08 8.89 -7.75
C ASN A 51 1.88 9.07 -8.70
N SER A 52 1.87 8.30 -9.78
CA SER A 52 0.83 8.31 -10.82
C SER A 52 -0.11 7.10 -10.68
N LEU A 53 -0.37 6.68 -9.44
CA LEU A 53 -1.24 5.54 -9.14
C LEU A 53 -2.67 5.85 -9.58
N THR A 54 -3.28 4.95 -10.34
CA THR A 54 -4.68 5.07 -10.78
C THR A 54 -5.65 4.24 -9.97
N SER A 55 -5.15 3.18 -9.31
CA SER A 55 -5.95 2.26 -8.52
C SER A 55 -5.14 1.68 -7.35
N LEU A 56 -5.85 1.08 -6.40
CA LEU A 56 -5.30 0.28 -5.31
C LEU A 56 -5.88 -1.15 -5.40
N PRO A 57 -5.16 -2.16 -4.89
CA PRO A 57 -5.62 -3.54 -4.89
C PRO A 57 -6.76 -3.78 -3.88
N GLU A 58 -7.69 -4.67 -4.23
CA GLU A 58 -8.89 -4.95 -3.42
C GLU A 58 -8.58 -5.65 -2.09
N ASN A 59 -7.55 -6.50 -2.07
CA ASN A 59 -7.14 -7.29 -0.91
C ASN A 59 -6.13 -6.57 0.00
N LEU A 60 -6.02 -5.24 -0.09
CA LEU A 60 -5.04 -4.46 0.66
C LEU A 60 -5.20 -4.65 2.18
N ALA A 61 -6.43 -4.60 2.69
CA ALA A 61 -6.72 -4.80 4.12
C ALA A 61 -6.38 -6.22 4.61
N GLN A 62 -6.62 -7.24 3.79
CA GLN A 62 -6.29 -8.62 4.12
C GLN A 62 -4.77 -8.85 4.17
N LYS A 63 -4.02 -8.21 3.27
CA LYS A 63 -2.58 -8.41 3.11
C LYS A 63 -1.72 -7.49 3.97
N LEU A 64 -2.27 -6.36 4.42
CA LEU A 64 -1.62 -5.41 5.33
C LEU A 64 -2.52 -5.19 6.56
N PRO A 65 -2.69 -6.23 7.42
CA PRO A 65 -3.69 -6.23 8.48
C PRO A 65 -3.43 -5.19 9.58
N ASN A 66 -2.19 -4.73 9.73
CA ASN A 66 -1.80 -3.73 10.72
C ASN A 66 -1.70 -2.31 10.14
N LEU A 67 -2.09 -2.09 8.88
CA LEU A 67 -1.98 -0.79 8.23
C LEU A 67 -3.03 0.18 8.79
N VAL A 68 -2.56 1.16 9.54
CA VAL A 68 -3.37 2.22 10.15
C VAL A 68 -3.47 3.44 9.23
N GLU A 69 -2.42 3.72 8.45
CA GLU A 69 -2.37 4.91 7.61
C GLU A 69 -1.87 4.60 6.20
N LEU A 70 -2.70 4.91 5.20
CA LEU A 70 -2.31 4.91 3.79
C LEU A 70 -2.43 6.32 3.23
N LYS A 71 -1.32 6.88 2.74
CA LYS A 71 -1.30 8.18 2.03
C LYS A 71 -0.92 7.98 0.57
N THR A 72 -1.90 8.10 -0.32
CA THR A 72 -1.72 8.01 -1.78
C THR A 72 -2.43 9.18 -2.48
N THR A 73 -2.22 9.32 -3.79
CA THR A 73 -2.93 10.25 -4.67
C THR A 73 -4.27 9.71 -5.17
N VAL A 74 -4.49 8.39 -5.09
CA VAL A 74 -5.77 7.75 -5.41
C VAL A 74 -6.82 8.22 -4.40
N SER A 75 -7.92 8.80 -4.88
CA SER A 75 -9.00 9.23 -4.00
C SER A 75 -9.72 8.01 -3.40
N PHE A 76 -10.11 8.11 -2.13
CA PHE A 76 -10.83 7.03 -1.43
C PHE A 76 -12.11 6.64 -2.17
N VAL A 77 -12.82 7.62 -2.73
CA VAL A 77 -14.03 7.40 -3.55
C VAL A 77 -13.73 6.55 -4.80
N ALA A 78 -12.62 6.81 -5.49
CA ALA A 78 -12.22 6.03 -6.66
C ALA A 78 -11.87 4.58 -6.27
N TYR A 79 -11.26 4.37 -5.10
CA TYR A 79 -10.96 3.04 -4.58
C TYR A 79 -12.24 2.27 -4.21
N CYS A 80 -13.12 2.85 -3.41
CA CYS A 80 -14.38 2.21 -3.01
C CYS A 80 -15.36 1.97 -4.16
N CYS A 81 -15.23 2.66 -5.30
CA CYS A 81 -16.03 2.39 -6.49
C CYS A 81 -15.47 1.23 -7.33
N SER A 82 -14.17 0.90 -7.16
CA SER A 82 -13.51 -0.21 -7.85
C SER A 82 -13.71 -1.54 -7.13
N THR A 83 -13.78 -1.53 -5.79
CA THR A 83 -14.18 -2.68 -4.99
C THR A 83 -15.70 -2.67 -4.84
N GLN A 84 -16.39 -3.76 -5.19
CA GLN A 84 -17.82 -3.86 -4.83
C GLN A 84 -17.95 -3.68 -3.31
N CYS A 85 -18.63 -2.60 -2.94
CA CYS A 85 -18.80 -2.08 -1.60
C CYS A 85 -19.16 -3.19 -0.60
N LEU A 86 -18.19 -3.62 0.23
CA LEU A 86 -18.34 -4.15 1.59
C LEU A 86 -17.02 -4.75 2.06
N GLN A 87 -16.35 -4.02 2.95
CA GLN A 87 -15.77 -4.50 4.22
C GLN A 87 -14.55 -3.64 4.60
N THR A 88 -14.68 -2.94 5.73
CA THR A 88 -13.58 -2.49 6.61
C THR A 88 -12.57 -1.51 6.03
N PHE A 89 -13.00 -0.26 5.82
CA PHE A 89 -12.16 0.89 6.14
C PHE A 89 -13.01 1.89 6.92
N ASP A 90 -13.52 1.44 8.08
CA ASP A 90 -13.94 2.36 9.13
C ASP A 90 -12.68 3.03 9.69
N LEU A 91 -12.25 4.10 9.02
CA LEU A 91 -11.44 5.12 9.66
C LEU A 91 -12.35 5.79 10.69
N LEU A 92 -12.35 5.22 11.90
CA LEU A 92 -12.95 5.79 13.10
C LEU A 92 -12.69 7.30 13.12
N SER A 93 -13.79 8.06 13.00
CA SER A 93 -13.87 9.43 13.50
C SER A 93 -13.95 9.41 15.02
#